data_AF-A0A177WYZ6-F1
#
_entry.id   AF-A0A177WYZ6-F1
#
_cell.length_a   1.000
_cell.length_b   1.000
_cell.length_c   1.000
_cell.angle_alpha   90.00
_cell.angle_beta   90.00
_cell.angle_gamma   90.00
#
_symmetry.space_group_name_H-M   'P 1'
#
loop_
_entity.id
_entity.type
_entity.pdbx_description
1 polymer ?
#
loop_
_entity_poly.entity_id
_entity_poly.type
_entity_poly.pdbx_seq_one_letter_code
_entity_poly.pdbx_strand_id
1 'polypeptide(L)' 'MPQLIEALTAKHPSILQILESSMIAVNMSYVDKQGLLEDGEYVQIRDGDEIAVIPPVSGG' A
#
# COMPACT_ATOMS: atom_id res chain seq x y z
N MET A 1 1.87 8.10 1.25
CA MET A 1 1.56 6.71 1.65
C MET A 1 1.25 6.54 3.14
N PRO A 2 1.97 7.18 4.08
CA PRO A 2 1.65 7.09 5.52
C PRO A 2 0.19 7.43 5.87
N GLN A 3 -0.41 8.42 5.20
CA GLN A 3 -1.80 8.83 5.41
C GLN A 3 -2.81 7.74 5.01
N LEU A 4 -2.50 6.94 3.97
CA LEU A 4 -3.34 5.82 3.58
C LEU A 4 -3.32 4.73 4.66
N ILE A 5 -2.13 4.40 5.16
CA ILE A 5 -1.95 3.38 6.20
C ILE A 5 -2.69 3.81 7.48
N GLU A 6 -2.57 5.08 7.87
CA GLU A 6 -3.31 5.65 9.00
C GLU A 6 -4.82 5.56 8.80
N ALA A 7 -5.33 5.94 7.63
CA ALA A 7 -6.77 5.86 7.33
C ALA A 7 -7.29 4.40 7.36
N LEU A 8 -6.53 3.46 6.80
CA LEU A 8 -6.90 2.03 6.79
C LEU A 8 -6.88 1.43 8.20
N THR A 9 -5.89 1.78 9.01
CA THR A 9 -5.77 1.28 10.39
C THR A 9 -6.78 1.92 11.34
N ALA A 10 -7.13 3.20 11.14
CA ALA A 10 -8.21 3.83 11.89
C ALA A 10 -9.55 3.14 11.64
N LYS A 11 -9.81 2.70 10.40
CA LYS A 11 -11.05 2.01 10.03
C LYS A 11 -11.02 0.51 10.38
N HIS A 12 -9.87 -0.13 10.26
CA HIS A 12 -9.66 -1.55 10.48
C HIS A 12 -8.40 -1.79 11.32
N PRO A 13 -8.45 -1.65 12.66
CA PRO A 13 -7.24 -1.70 13.50
C PRO A 13 -6.41 -2.98 13.35
N SER A 14 -7.06 -4.12 13.13
CA SER A 14 -6.39 -5.41 12.95
C SER A 14 -5.62 -5.54 11.63
N ILE A 15 -5.81 -4.64 10.66
CA ILE A 15 -5.15 -4.72 9.36
C ILE A 15 -3.67 -4.30 9.42
N LEU A 16 -3.25 -3.58 10.48
CA LEU A 16 -1.88 -3.07 10.60
C LEU A 16 -0.82 -4.15 10.37
N GLN A 17 -0.98 -5.30 11.04
CA GLN A 17 -0.05 -6.43 10.94
C GLN A 17 0.02 -7.01 9.50
N ILE A 18 -1.10 -6.99 8.78
CA ILE A 18 -1.16 -7.41 7.37
C ILE A 18 -0.46 -6.37 6.51
N LEU A 19 -0.73 -5.08 6.71
CA LEU A 19 -0.12 -3.99 5.97
C LEU A 19 1.40 -3.96 6.14
N GLU A 20 1.93 -4.28 7.32
CA GLU A 20 3.38 -4.32 7.57
C GLU A 20 4.09 -5.38 6.71
N SER A 21 3.45 -6.54 6.54
CA SER A 21 4.02 -7.67 5.78
C SER A 21 3.65 -7.67 4.29
N SER A 22 2.70 -6.84 3.87
CA SER A 22 2.20 -6.77 2.48
C SER A 22 2.99 -5.82 1.59
N MET A 23 2.99 -6.05 0.29
CA MET A 23 3.34 -5.04 -0.72
C MET A 23 2.11 -4.17 -1.05
N ILE A 24 2.35 -2.96 -1.54
CA ILE A 24 1.30 -2.04 -1.98
C ILE A 24 1.53 -1.74 -3.45
N ALA A 25 0.44 -1.70 -4.23
CA ALA A 25 0.47 -1.19 -5.59
C ALA A 25 -0.62 -0.14 -5.79
N VAL A 26 -0.31 0.90 -6.57
CA VAL A 26 -1.23 1.95 -7.00
C VAL A 26 -1.30 1.90 -8.52
N ASN A 27 -2.49 1.72 -9.09
CA ASN A 27 -2.70 1.61 -10.54
C ASN A 27 -1.72 0.64 -11.22
N MET A 28 -1.58 -0.56 -10.66
CA MET A 28 -0.67 -1.63 -11.12
C MET A 28 0.83 -1.38 -10.94
N SER A 29 1.25 -0.26 -10.37
CA SER A 29 2.65 0.05 -10.05
C SER A 29 2.95 -0.21 -8.58
N TYR A 30 3.98 -1.00 -8.31
CA TYR A 30 4.44 -1.24 -6.94
C TYR A 30 5.04 0.02 -6.33
N VAL A 31 4.70 0.25 -5.06
CA VAL A 31 5.21 1.36 -4.27
C VAL A 31 5.78 0.83 -2.97
N ASP A 32 6.85 1.44 -2.50
CA ASP A 32 7.38 1.13 -1.18
C ASP A 32 6.48 1.71 -0.06
N LYS A 33 6.88 1.49 1.20
CA LYS A 33 6.14 1.99 2.38
C LYS A 33 6.11 3.51 2.47
N GLN A 34 7.05 4.20 1.84
CA GLN A 34 7.16 5.66 1.81
C GLN A 34 6.36 6.24 0.63
N GLY A 35 5.99 5.39 -0.33
CA GLY A 35 5.28 5.76 -1.55
C GLY A 35 6.21 6.04 -2.73
N LEU A 36 7.46 5.60 -2.68
CA LEU A 36 8.41 5.71 -3.79
C LEU A 36 8.08 4.64 -4.84
N LEU A 37 7.96 5.07 -6.10
CA LEU A 37 7.83 4.23 -7.28
C LEU A 37 9.22 3.74 -7.73
N GLU A 38 9.23 2.71 -8.57
CA GLU A 38 10.48 2.13 -9.12
C GLU A 38 11.30 3.13 -9.95
N ASP A 39 10.67 4.15 -10.52
CA ASP A 39 11.31 5.22 -11.28
C ASP A 39 11.90 6.34 -10.39
N GLY A 40 11.74 6.24 -9.07
CA GLY A 40 12.25 7.20 -8.11
C GLY A 40 11.32 8.39 -7.84
N GLU A 41 10.10 8.40 -8.39
CA GLU A 41 9.09 9.42 -8.09
C GLU A 41 8.22 9.01 -6.89
N TYR A 42 7.70 9.99 -6.16
CA TYR A 42 6.74 9.73 -5.09
C TYR A 42 5.33 9.67 -5.66
N VAL A 43 4.62 8.57 -5.39
CA VAL A 43 3.23 8.39 -5.79
C VAL A 43 2.33 9.42 -5.11
N GLN A 44 1.52 10.09 -5.91
CA GLN A 44 0.46 10.97 -5.43
C GLN A 44 -0.89 10.28 -5.66
N ILE A 45 -1.51 9.79 -4.59
CA ILE A 45 -2.85 9.19 -4.67
C ILE A 45 -3.88 10.26 -5.01
N ARG A 46 -4.71 9.98 -6.01
CA ARG A 46 -5.82 10.83 -6.47
C ARG A 46 -7.14 10.09 -6.31
N ASP A 47 -8.23 10.86 -6.39
CA ASP A 47 -9.55 10.27 -6.43
C ASP A 47 -9.71 9.39 -7.67
N GLY A 48 -10.27 8.20 -7.47
CA GLY A 48 -10.39 7.17 -8.50
C GLY A 48 -9.17 6.23 -8.66
N ASP A 49 -8.07 6.46 -7.95
CA ASP A 49 -6.93 5.53 -7.99
C ASP A 49 -7.26 4.18 -7.34
N GLU A 50 -6.83 3.10 -7.98
CA GLU A 50 -6.99 1.75 -7.45
C GLU A 50 -5.75 1.36 -6.63
N ILE A 51 -5.99 0.90 -5.41
CA ILE A 51 -4.94 0.51 -4.47
C ILE A 51 -5.08 -0.96 -4.12
N ALA A 52 -4.03 -1.73 -4.40
CA ALA A 52 -3.94 -3.14 -4.04
C ALA A 52 -3.02 -3.32 -2.83
N VAL A 53 -3.50 -4.04 -1.82
CA VAL A 53 -2.69 -4.58 -0.72
C VAL A 53 -2.43 -6.05 -1.04
N ILE A 54 -1.17 -6.43 -1.16
CA ILE A 54 -0.74 -7.76 -1.62
C ILE A 54 0.01 -8.44 -0.46
N PRO A 55 -0.66 -9.28 0.35
CA PRO A 55 -0.02 -10.04 1.41
C PRO A 55 1.04 -11.00 0.87
N PRO A 56 2.02 -11.38 1.70
CA PRO A 56 3.00 -12.38 1.32
C PRO A 56 2.26 -13.69 1.06
N VAL A 57 2.36 -14.19 -0.17
CA VAL A 57 1.80 -15.49 -0.54
C VAL A 57 2.73 -16.58 0.00
N SER A 58 2.20 -17.52 0.78
CA SER A 58 2.89 -18.79 1.02
C SER A 58 2.83 -19.56 -0.30
N GLY A 59 3.88 -19.44 -1.12
CA GLY A 59 4.01 -20.19 -2.36
C GLY A 59 3.85 -21.68 -2.05
N GLY A 60 2.75 -22.26 -2.53
CA GLY A 60 2.53 -23.70 -2.59
C GLY A 60 3.20 -24.28 -3.82
#